data_AF-A0A222E2B6-F1
#
_entry.id   AF-A0A222E2B6-F1
#
_cell.length_a   1.000
_cell.length_b   1.000
_cell.length_c   1.000
_cell.angle_alpha   90.00
_cell.angle_beta   90.00
_cell.angle_gamma   90.00
#
_symmetry.space_group_name_H-M   'P 1'
#
loop_
_entity.id
_entity.type
_entity.pdbx_description
1 polymer ?
#
loop_
_entity_poly.entity_id
_entity_poly.type
_entity_poly.pdbx_seq_one_letter_code
_entity_poly.pdbx_strand_id
1 'polypeptide(L)'
;MARALISFGARSLIYLFAFFPLFYLAYKFHVPDFGGTDYAHYHAMYLSPLDFSAADAPWVLRQIQAVLVNLLYEAGFDYDTDIAFAATGYERGVFFSALTVNYLSVTLTAALLGTYLHRQTRQAELVSWWIPAVMVFNFSILFFAFSGLTEGLSLLMFTAAYLAYRAGLPLIAALIILAAALQRELIPILFVALVFVDLITGGQHKQKSRLLVLASATLSLCAHIALRLSLSNDQYGHQLSPQSLIDALAGFSFGNREFIFQVFLTQNLAIIVLLATVMFMVATRRAPRVDRWLTRDLCVTFGVILFVGIAAAVGNNIGRLLIFCSPVLTIILASIAREWSSVLTAPIHRVPPASGPPA
;
A
#
# COMPACT_ATOMS: atom_id res chain seq x y z
N MET A 1 21.81 0.96 15.78
CA MET A 1 21.61 0.81 14.33
C MET A 1 21.71 -0.65 13.88
N ALA A 2 22.80 -1.37 14.20
CA ALA A 2 23.00 -2.78 13.83
C ALA A 2 21.85 -3.73 14.18
N ARG A 3 21.34 -3.74 15.42
CA ARG A 3 20.21 -4.61 15.82
C ARG A 3 18.95 -4.39 14.98
N ALA A 4 18.68 -3.15 14.57
CA ALA A 4 17.53 -2.84 13.75
C ALA A 4 17.70 -3.32 12.30
N LEU A 5 18.92 -3.24 11.76
CA LEU A 5 19.25 -3.79 10.44
C LEU A 5 19.16 -5.32 10.44
N ILE A 6 19.66 -5.98 11.49
CA ILE A 6 19.54 -7.44 11.65
C ILE A 6 18.06 -7.86 11.74
N SER A 7 17.25 -7.17 12.56
CA SER A 7 15.82 -7.45 12.66
C SER A 7 15.09 -7.24 11.33
N PHE A 8 15.40 -6.15 10.62
CA PHE A 8 14.84 -5.90 9.30
C PHE A 8 15.23 -6.99 8.30
N GLY A 9 16.52 -7.35 8.22
CA GLY A 9 17.02 -8.41 7.34
C GLY A 9 16.40 -9.78 7.64
N ALA A 10 16.30 -10.15 8.92
CA ALA A 10 15.65 -11.39 9.33
C ALA A 10 14.16 -11.42 8.95
N ARG A 11 13.45 -10.30 9.10
CA ARG A 11 12.05 -10.14 8.66
C ARG A 11 11.92 -10.27 7.16
N SER A 12 12.76 -9.58 6.40
CA SER A 12 12.78 -9.68 4.95
C SER A 12 13.00 -11.11 4.49
N LEU A 13 13.95 -11.83 5.09
CA LEU A 13 14.21 -13.23 4.75
C LEU A 13 13.00 -14.14 5.06
N ILE A 14 12.40 -13.98 6.24
CA ILE A 14 11.22 -14.78 6.63
C ILE A 14 10.04 -14.50 5.70
N TYR A 15 9.76 -13.23 5.41
CA TYR A 15 8.65 -12.86 4.52
C TYR A 15 8.92 -13.24 3.06
N LEU A 16 10.18 -13.22 2.62
CA LEU A 16 10.58 -13.76 1.31
C LEU A 16 10.06 -15.20 1.20
N PHE A 17 10.43 -16.08 2.13
CA PHE A 17 9.97 -17.47 2.11
C PHE A 17 8.45 -17.60 2.30
N ALA A 18 7.85 -16.83 3.20
CA ALA A 18 6.42 -16.91 3.49
C ALA A 18 5.55 -16.49 2.29
N PHE A 19 6.00 -15.52 1.49
CA PHE A 19 5.24 -15.00 0.34
C PHE A 19 5.62 -15.68 -0.99
N PHE A 20 6.67 -16.51 -1.00
CA PHE A 20 7.13 -17.22 -2.20
C PHE A 20 6.03 -18.06 -2.89
N PRO A 21 5.16 -18.80 -2.16
CA PRO A 21 4.07 -19.54 -2.82
C PRO A 21 3.11 -18.63 -3.60
N LEU A 22 2.84 -17.42 -3.11
CA LEU A 22 1.99 -16.44 -3.80
C LEU A 22 2.68 -15.87 -5.04
N PHE A 23 3.98 -15.58 -4.93
CA PHE A 23 4.81 -15.19 -6.08
C PHE A 23 4.80 -16.28 -7.16
N TYR A 24 5.03 -17.54 -6.77
CA TYR A 24 5.05 -18.66 -7.71
C TYR A 24 3.68 -18.88 -8.36
N LEU A 25 2.60 -18.80 -7.57
CA LEU A 25 1.23 -18.90 -8.09
C LEU A 25 0.94 -17.79 -9.11
N ALA A 26 1.29 -16.54 -8.79
CA ALA A 26 1.13 -15.42 -9.71
C ALA A 26 1.95 -15.62 -10.99
N TYR A 27 3.21 -16.06 -10.88
CA TYR A 27 4.04 -16.29 -12.05
C TYR A 27 3.47 -17.37 -12.98
N LYS A 28 3.01 -18.48 -12.39
CA LYS A 28 2.51 -19.64 -13.14
C LYS A 28 1.14 -19.39 -13.77
N PHE A 29 0.24 -18.68 -13.06
CA PHE A 29 -1.20 -18.67 -13.40
C PHE A 29 -1.80 -17.28 -13.65
N HIS A 30 -1.10 -16.19 -13.39
CA HIS A 30 -1.65 -14.86 -13.67
C HIS A 30 -1.66 -14.58 -15.17
N VAL A 31 -2.78 -14.10 -15.68
CA VAL A 31 -2.97 -13.68 -17.07
C VAL A 31 -3.35 -12.20 -17.07
N PRO A 32 -2.45 -11.30 -17.49
CA PRO A 32 -2.69 -9.84 -17.46
C PRO A 32 -3.96 -9.39 -18.20
N ASP A 33 -4.40 -10.12 -19.22
CA ASP A 33 -5.56 -9.77 -20.03
C ASP A 33 -6.89 -9.77 -19.23
N PHE A 34 -6.93 -10.43 -18.07
CA PHE A 34 -8.09 -10.48 -17.18
C PHE A 34 -7.98 -9.48 -16.02
N GLY A 35 -8.03 -8.18 -16.34
CA GLY A 35 -8.07 -7.09 -15.34
C GLY A 35 -6.73 -6.43 -15.02
N GLY A 36 -5.67 -6.78 -15.74
CA GLY A 36 -4.33 -6.17 -15.69
C GLY A 36 -3.90 -5.60 -17.04
N THR A 37 -4.83 -5.10 -17.86
CA THR A 37 -4.59 -4.62 -19.23
C THR A 37 -3.52 -3.53 -19.32
N ASP A 38 -3.30 -2.79 -18.23
CA ASP A 38 -2.20 -1.83 -18.09
C ASP A 38 -0.82 -2.45 -18.34
N TYR A 39 -0.67 -3.77 -18.16
CA TYR A 39 0.58 -4.48 -18.39
C TYR A 39 1.10 -4.31 -19.81
N ALA A 40 0.22 -4.17 -20.81
CA ALA A 40 0.64 -3.91 -22.19
C ALA A 40 1.46 -2.61 -22.30
N HIS A 41 1.00 -1.53 -21.65
CA HIS A 41 1.72 -0.27 -21.59
C HIS A 41 3.01 -0.39 -20.77
N TYR A 42 2.97 -1.10 -19.65
CA TYR A 42 4.14 -1.29 -18.79
C TYR A 42 5.21 -2.15 -19.44
N HIS A 43 4.85 -3.16 -20.22
CA HIS A 43 5.79 -4.03 -20.93
C HIS A 43 6.69 -3.23 -21.87
N ALA A 44 6.12 -2.33 -22.69
CA ALA A 44 6.90 -1.46 -23.56
C ALA A 44 7.86 -0.56 -22.77
N MET A 45 7.37 0.02 -21.66
CA MET A 45 8.19 0.83 -20.77
C MET A 45 9.29 0.03 -20.06
N TYR A 46 9.06 -1.24 -19.72
CA TYR A 46 10.06 -2.12 -19.09
C TYR A 46 11.19 -2.50 -20.04
N LEU A 47 10.92 -2.57 -21.35
CA LEU A 47 11.96 -2.80 -22.37
C LEU A 47 12.80 -1.53 -22.62
N SER A 48 12.17 -0.36 -22.56
CA SER A 48 12.82 0.93 -22.82
C SER A 48 12.61 1.91 -21.65
N PRO A 49 13.21 1.66 -20.47
CA PRO A 49 13.09 2.58 -19.34
C PRO A 49 13.69 3.95 -19.70
N LEU A 50 13.08 5.01 -19.18
CA LEU A 50 13.40 6.42 -19.45
C LEU A 50 13.12 6.90 -20.88
N ASP A 51 12.62 6.04 -21.76
CA ASP A 51 12.01 6.47 -23.02
C ASP A 51 10.54 6.86 -22.77
N PHE A 52 10.29 8.16 -22.70
CA PHE A 52 8.96 8.70 -22.46
C PHE A 52 8.01 8.60 -23.67
N SER A 53 8.46 8.00 -24.78
CA SER A 53 7.62 7.67 -25.93
C SER A 53 7.16 6.20 -25.96
N ALA A 54 7.71 5.35 -25.08
CA ALA A 54 7.42 3.91 -25.07
C ALA A 54 5.97 3.56 -24.66
N ALA A 55 5.28 4.46 -23.97
CA ALA A 55 3.89 4.31 -23.58
C ALA A 55 3.20 5.68 -23.47
N ASP A 56 1.87 5.68 -23.45
CA ASP A 56 1.10 6.90 -23.21
C ASP A 56 1.14 7.32 -21.73
N ALA A 57 0.90 8.61 -21.48
CA ALA A 57 0.63 9.09 -20.14
C ALA A 57 -0.77 8.61 -19.66
N PRO A 58 -0.92 8.17 -18.40
CA PRO A 58 0.02 8.29 -17.28
C PRO A 58 0.96 7.09 -17.08
N TRP A 59 0.83 6.01 -17.85
CA TRP A 59 1.62 4.78 -17.67
C TRP A 59 3.11 5.00 -17.89
N VAL A 60 3.50 5.91 -18.78
CA VAL A 60 4.91 6.22 -19.03
C VAL A 60 5.61 6.91 -17.87
N LEU A 61 4.88 7.40 -16.86
CA LEU A 61 5.47 8.05 -15.69
C LEU A 61 5.87 7.05 -14.60
N ARG A 62 5.84 5.73 -14.87
CA ARG A 62 6.14 4.66 -13.91
C ARG A 62 7.60 4.21 -13.97
N GLN A 63 8.49 5.19 -14.10
CA GLN A 63 9.87 5.00 -14.50
C GLN A 63 10.75 4.36 -13.43
N ILE A 64 10.50 4.61 -12.13
CA ILE A 64 11.30 3.96 -11.07
C ILE A 64 11.14 2.45 -11.17
N GLN A 65 9.91 1.96 -11.32
CA GLN A 65 9.69 0.54 -11.53
C GLN A 65 10.27 0.07 -12.86
N ALA A 66 10.11 0.82 -13.95
CA ALA A 66 10.62 0.43 -15.25
C ALA A 66 12.12 0.14 -15.23
N VAL A 67 12.89 1.04 -14.62
CA VAL A 67 14.33 0.87 -14.45
C VAL A 67 14.65 -0.39 -13.64
N LEU A 68 13.95 -0.65 -12.53
CA LEU A 68 14.20 -1.84 -11.72
C LEU A 68 13.87 -3.14 -12.45
N VAL A 69 12.78 -3.16 -13.22
CA VAL A 69 12.39 -4.33 -14.01
C VAL A 69 13.39 -4.59 -15.12
N ASN A 70 13.77 -3.55 -15.86
CA ASN A 70 14.75 -3.64 -16.94
C ASN A 70 16.10 -4.15 -16.41
N LEU A 71 16.59 -3.63 -15.28
CA LEU A 71 17.84 -4.09 -14.68
C LEU A 71 17.83 -5.58 -14.31
N LEU A 72 16.70 -6.11 -13.81
CA LEU A 72 16.57 -7.54 -13.52
C LEU A 72 16.49 -8.38 -14.80
N TYR A 73 15.78 -7.88 -15.81
CA TYR A 73 15.63 -8.53 -17.10
C TYR A 73 16.97 -8.61 -17.85
N GLU A 74 17.70 -7.51 -17.96
CA GLU A 74 19.04 -7.44 -18.57
C GLU A 74 20.08 -8.27 -17.81
N ALA A 75 19.89 -8.46 -16.51
CA ALA A 75 20.72 -9.37 -15.72
C ALA A 75 20.46 -10.86 -16.03
N GLY A 76 19.45 -11.18 -16.84
CA GLY A 76 19.11 -12.54 -17.25
C GLY A 76 18.41 -13.36 -16.17
N PHE A 77 17.82 -12.72 -15.16
CA PHE A 77 17.02 -13.44 -14.17
C PHE A 77 15.69 -13.86 -14.80
N ASP A 78 15.58 -15.15 -15.12
CA ASP A 78 14.33 -15.78 -15.57
C ASP A 78 14.21 -17.18 -14.94
N TYR A 79 12.98 -17.62 -14.71
CA TYR A 79 12.70 -18.97 -14.27
C TYR A 79 12.05 -19.75 -15.41
N ASP A 80 12.82 -20.61 -16.06
CA ASP A 80 12.36 -21.31 -17.26
C ASP A 80 11.29 -22.37 -16.96
N THR A 81 10.03 -21.96 -17.08
CA THR A 81 8.85 -22.83 -16.97
C THR A 81 7.74 -22.32 -17.89
N ASP A 82 6.82 -23.22 -18.22
CA ASP A 82 5.52 -22.86 -18.80
C ASP A 82 4.71 -22.02 -17.82
N ILE A 83 4.10 -20.95 -18.35
CA ILE A 83 3.19 -20.04 -17.65
C ILE A 83 1.87 -19.94 -18.42
N ALA A 84 0.77 -19.63 -17.72
CA ALA A 84 -0.54 -19.48 -18.34
C ALA A 84 -0.63 -18.31 -19.33
N PHE A 85 0.20 -17.29 -19.14
CA PHE A 85 0.29 -16.14 -20.03
C PHE A 85 1.26 -16.41 -21.18
N ALA A 86 0.73 -16.75 -22.35
CA ALA A 86 1.51 -17.04 -23.55
C ALA A 86 0.97 -16.24 -24.75
N ALA A 87 0.92 -14.91 -24.62
CA ALA A 87 0.50 -14.01 -25.69
C ALA A 87 1.68 -13.65 -26.61
N THR A 88 1.45 -13.69 -27.93
CA THR A 88 2.44 -13.30 -28.93
C THR A 88 2.89 -11.86 -28.72
N GLY A 89 4.20 -11.61 -28.72
CA GLY A 89 4.78 -10.27 -28.53
C GLY A 89 5.13 -9.90 -27.08
N TYR A 90 4.90 -10.81 -26.13
CA TYR A 90 5.31 -10.62 -24.73
C TYR A 90 6.45 -11.55 -24.35
N GLU A 91 7.44 -10.98 -23.67
CA GLU A 91 8.59 -11.73 -23.19
C GLU A 91 8.37 -12.21 -21.75
N ARG A 92 8.47 -13.52 -21.54
CA ARG A 92 8.32 -14.14 -20.21
C ARG A 92 9.29 -13.54 -19.19
N GLY A 93 10.55 -13.32 -19.58
CA GLY A 93 11.58 -12.77 -18.70
C GLY A 93 11.23 -11.37 -18.18
N VAL A 94 10.59 -10.54 -19.00
CA VAL A 94 10.10 -9.21 -18.58
C VAL A 94 8.98 -9.35 -17.55
N PHE A 95 8.04 -10.26 -17.79
CA PHE A 95 6.95 -10.54 -16.83
C PHE A 95 7.48 -11.08 -15.49
N PHE A 96 8.41 -12.03 -15.53
CA PHE A 96 9.08 -12.57 -14.35
C PHE A 96 9.79 -11.46 -13.56
N SER A 97 10.52 -10.59 -14.25
CA SER A 97 11.23 -9.46 -13.65
C SER A 97 10.27 -8.48 -12.99
N ALA A 98 9.18 -8.12 -13.66
CA ALA A 98 8.14 -7.23 -13.12
C ALA A 98 7.50 -7.81 -11.85
N LEU A 99 7.12 -9.08 -11.90
CA LEU A 99 6.54 -9.78 -10.76
C LEU A 99 7.54 -9.89 -9.60
N THR A 100 8.82 -10.11 -9.90
CA THR A 100 9.90 -10.16 -8.89
C THR A 100 10.08 -8.82 -8.19
N VAL A 101 10.12 -7.71 -8.92
CA VAL A 101 10.19 -6.35 -8.32
C VAL A 101 9.02 -6.12 -7.36
N ASN A 102 7.81 -6.46 -7.77
CA ASN A 102 6.63 -6.30 -6.93
C ASN A 102 6.66 -7.21 -5.69
N TYR A 103 7.02 -8.47 -5.87
CA TYR A 103 7.14 -9.44 -4.78
C TYR A 103 8.16 -8.98 -3.72
N LEU A 104 9.34 -8.52 -4.15
CA LEU A 104 10.33 -7.93 -3.26
C LEU A 104 9.77 -6.68 -2.58
N SER A 105 9.02 -5.85 -3.29
CA SER A 105 8.42 -4.63 -2.73
C SER A 105 7.38 -4.93 -1.64
N VAL A 106 6.51 -5.92 -1.85
CA VAL A 106 5.53 -6.37 -0.83
C VAL A 106 6.24 -6.98 0.38
N THR A 107 7.28 -7.77 0.15
CA THR A 107 8.13 -8.36 1.20
C THR A 107 8.79 -7.28 2.06
N LEU A 108 9.39 -6.27 1.42
CA LEU A 108 10.02 -5.13 2.11
C LEU A 108 8.97 -4.27 2.83
N THR A 109 7.76 -4.13 2.28
CA THR A 109 6.65 -3.42 2.93
C THR A 109 6.30 -4.08 4.27
N ALA A 110 6.12 -5.40 4.28
CA ALA A 110 5.84 -6.16 5.49
C ALA A 110 7.01 -6.07 6.49
N ALA A 111 8.26 -6.14 6.02
CA ALA A 111 9.47 -6.01 6.84
C ALA A 111 9.58 -4.62 7.52
N LEU A 112 9.27 -3.55 6.77
CA LEU A 112 9.25 -2.18 7.29
C LEU A 112 8.16 -2.01 8.36
N LEU A 113 6.94 -2.50 8.09
CA LEU A 113 5.84 -2.47 9.05
C LEU A 113 6.20 -3.25 10.32
N GLY A 114 6.75 -4.46 10.20
CA GLY A 114 7.16 -5.25 11.36
C GLY A 114 8.27 -4.59 12.18
N THR A 115 9.23 -3.96 11.51
CA THR A 115 10.30 -3.21 12.17
C THR A 115 9.76 -1.98 12.90
N TYR A 116 8.83 -1.25 12.28
CA TYR A 116 8.16 -0.12 12.89
C TYR A 116 7.35 -0.54 14.13
N LEU A 117 6.53 -1.60 14.00
CA LEU A 117 5.75 -2.15 15.11
C LEU A 117 6.64 -2.64 16.24
N HIS A 118 7.75 -3.31 15.95
CA HIS A 118 8.68 -3.77 16.99
C HIS A 118 9.24 -2.58 17.81
N ARG A 119 9.63 -1.50 17.14
CA ARG A 119 10.15 -0.29 17.80
C ARG A 119 9.12 0.41 18.68
N GLN A 120 7.87 0.46 18.23
CA GLN A 120 6.78 1.11 18.98
C GLN A 120 6.38 0.34 20.23
N THR A 121 6.58 -0.99 20.25
CA THR A 121 5.83 -1.84 21.18
C THR A 121 6.69 -2.50 22.24
N ARG A 122 7.98 -2.77 21.99
CA ARG A 122 8.97 -3.37 22.91
C ARG A 122 8.57 -4.66 23.69
N GLN A 123 7.32 -5.13 23.62
CA GLN A 123 6.76 -6.17 24.49
C GLN A 123 5.97 -7.26 23.74
N ALA A 124 5.56 -7.04 22.48
CA ALA A 124 4.76 -7.99 21.71
C ALA A 124 5.49 -8.43 20.43
N GLU A 125 6.55 -9.22 20.60
CA GLU A 125 7.41 -9.65 19.50
C GLU A 125 6.60 -10.36 18.41
N LEU A 126 5.76 -11.34 18.78
CA LEU A 126 4.92 -12.09 17.83
C LEU A 126 3.99 -11.19 17.00
N VAL A 127 3.37 -10.17 17.60
CA VAL A 127 2.48 -9.24 16.86
C VAL A 127 3.26 -8.52 15.77
N SER A 128 4.49 -8.08 16.08
CA SER A 128 5.34 -7.39 15.11
C SER A 128 5.79 -8.28 13.94
N TRP A 129 5.79 -9.60 14.10
CA TRP A 129 6.14 -10.58 13.06
C TRP A 129 4.92 -11.06 12.26
N TRP A 130 3.80 -11.34 12.90
CA TRP A 130 2.69 -11.99 12.21
C TRP A 130 1.70 -11.01 11.59
N ILE A 131 1.43 -9.86 12.22
CA ILE A 131 0.43 -8.93 11.69
C ILE A 131 0.84 -8.31 10.34
N PRO A 132 2.10 -7.93 10.09
CA PRO A 132 2.52 -7.51 8.76
C PRO A 132 2.37 -8.61 7.69
N ALA A 133 2.52 -9.88 8.07
CA ALA A 133 2.29 -10.99 7.16
C ALA A 133 0.81 -11.11 6.78
N VAL A 134 -0.11 -10.85 7.72
CA VAL A 134 -1.56 -10.85 7.45
C VAL A 134 -1.95 -9.84 6.37
N MET A 135 -1.21 -8.72 6.25
CA MET A 135 -1.44 -7.72 5.21
C MET A 135 -1.44 -8.32 3.80
N VAL A 136 -0.59 -9.33 3.53
CA VAL A 136 -0.46 -9.94 2.20
C VAL A 136 -1.76 -10.57 1.71
N PHE A 137 -2.63 -10.98 2.63
CA PHE A 137 -3.94 -11.54 2.32
C PHE A 137 -4.97 -10.47 1.93
N ASN A 138 -4.61 -9.19 1.95
CA ASN A 138 -5.44 -8.16 1.35
C ASN A 138 -5.64 -8.51 -0.14
N PHE A 139 -6.90 -8.61 -0.56
CA PHE A 139 -7.28 -8.95 -1.93
C PHE A 139 -6.58 -8.04 -2.94
N SER A 140 -6.47 -6.73 -2.69
CA SER A 140 -5.78 -5.82 -3.62
C SER A 140 -4.28 -6.12 -3.74
N ILE A 141 -3.63 -6.61 -2.67
CA ILE A 141 -2.23 -7.03 -2.75
C ILE A 141 -2.11 -8.30 -3.59
N LEU A 142 -2.96 -9.30 -3.34
CA LEU A 142 -2.96 -10.56 -4.08
C LEU A 142 -3.19 -10.38 -5.59
N PHE A 143 -4.14 -9.52 -5.97
CA PHE A 143 -4.52 -9.36 -7.38
C PHE A 143 -3.68 -8.31 -8.12
N PHE A 144 -3.30 -7.22 -7.47
CA PHE A 144 -2.64 -6.10 -8.14
C PHE A 144 -1.16 -5.96 -7.80
N ALA A 145 -0.74 -6.30 -6.57
CA ALA A 145 0.69 -6.26 -6.24
C ALA A 145 1.40 -7.54 -6.71
N PHE A 146 0.83 -8.74 -6.54
CA PHE A 146 1.38 -9.97 -7.14
C PHE A 146 0.97 -10.11 -8.61
N SER A 147 1.34 -9.11 -9.42
CA SER A 147 1.10 -9.07 -10.86
C SER A 147 2.28 -8.42 -11.59
N GLY A 148 2.20 -8.27 -12.92
CA GLY A 148 3.16 -7.48 -13.70
C GLY A 148 2.97 -5.95 -13.61
N LEU A 149 2.01 -5.48 -12.80
CA LEU A 149 1.62 -4.06 -12.68
C LEU A 149 2.59 -3.28 -11.77
N THR A 150 2.25 -2.05 -11.36
CA THR A 150 3.18 -1.15 -10.62
C THR A 150 2.86 -0.95 -9.14
N GLU A 151 1.95 -1.76 -8.60
CA GLU A 151 1.33 -1.50 -7.30
C GLU A 151 2.21 -1.94 -6.14
N GLY A 152 2.99 -3.01 -6.30
CA GLY A 152 3.89 -3.49 -5.26
C GLY A 152 4.91 -2.43 -4.87
N LEU A 153 5.64 -1.87 -5.85
CA LEU A 153 6.61 -0.80 -5.59
C LEU A 153 5.95 0.47 -5.08
N SER A 154 4.79 0.84 -5.63
CA SER A 154 4.06 2.03 -5.18
C SER A 154 3.64 1.90 -3.71
N LEU A 155 3.15 0.73 -3.30
CA LEU A 155 2.82 0.41 -1.90
C LEU A 155 4.05 0.52 -0.99
N LEU A 156 5.20 0.00 -1.42
CA LEU A 156 6.45 0.13 -0.68
C LEU A 156 6.85 1.60 -0.49
N MET A 157 6.86 2.39 -1.56
CA MET A 157 7.21 3.81 -1.51
C MET A 157 6.29 4.59 -0.58
N PHE A 158 4.97 4.39 -0.69
CA PHE A 158 4.01 5.00 0.22
C PHE A 158 4.25 4.59 1.67
N THR A 159 4.41 3.29 1.93
CA THR A 159 4.63 2.78 3.29
C THR A 159 5.92 3.33 3.89
N ALA A 160 7.01 3.33 3.12
CA ALA A 160 8.30 3.85 3.56
C ALA A 160 8.21 5.35 3.88
N ALA A 161 7.59 6.16 3.01
CA ALA A 161 7.37 7.58 3.26
C ALA A 161 6.46 7.81 4.48
N TYR A 162 5.41 6.99 4.63
CA TYR A 162 4.41 7.15 5.69
C TYR A 162 5.03 6.85 7.06
N LEU A 163 5.73 5.72 7.16
CA LEU A 163 6.43 5.33 8.38
C LEU A 163 7.59 6.28 8.69
N ALA A 164 8.32 6.78 7.69
CA ALA A 164 9.37 7.79 7.89
C ALA A 164 8.77 9.10 8.43
N TYR A 165 7.66 9.57 7.87
CA TYR A 165 6.95 10.75 8.36
C TYR A 165 6.51 10.56 9.81
N ARG A 166 5.80 9.46 10.11
CA ARG A 166 5.31 9.14 11.46
C ARG A 166 6.41 8.86 12.46
N ALA A 167 7.58 8.40 12.02
CA ALA A 167 8.76 8.22 12.86
C ALA A 167 9.55 9.53 13.10
N GLY A 168 9.10 10.67 12.56
CA GLY A 168 9.79 11.96 12.71
C GLY A 168 11.06 12.07 11.85
N LEU A 169 11.13 11.36 10.72
CA LEU A 169 12.21 11.38 9.73
C LEU A 169 11.75 12.10 8.44
N PRO A 170 11.44 13.41 8.50
CA PRO A 170 10.77 14.12 7.42
C PRO A 170 11.62 14.22 6.15
N LEU A 171 12.96 14.23 6.27
CA LEU A 171 13.85 14.26 5.11
C LEU A 171 13.73 12.99 4.27
N ILE A 172 13.70 11.82 4.92
CA ILE A 172 13.53 10.54 4.22
C ILE A 172 12.15 10.48 3.56
N ALA A 173 11.10 10.90 4.27
CA ALA A 173 9.76 10.98 3.69
C ALA A 173 9.72 11.92 2.47
N ALA A 174 10.30 13.13 2.58
CA ALA A 174 10.37 14.11 1.52
C ALA A 174 11.07 13.57 0.25
N LEU A 175 12.22 12.90 0.40
CA LEU A 175 12.95 12.34 -0.73
C LEU A 175 12.15 11.25 -1.46
N ILE A 176 11.50 10.35 -0.72
CA ILE A 176 10.67 9.29 -1.30
C ILE A 176 9.45 9.91 -2.02
N ILE A 177 8.83 10.93 -1.43
CA ILE A 177 7.68 11.63 -2.03
C ILE A 177 8.09 12.37 -3.31
N LEU A 178 9.26 13.03 -3.33
CA LEU A 178 9.78 13.66 -4.55
C LEU A 178 10.01 12.63 -5.66
N ALA A 179 10.62 11.49 -5.32
CA ALA A 179 10.80 10.38 -6.26
C ALA A 179 9.45 9.83 -6.78
N ALA A 180 8.39 9.87 -5.98
CA ALA A 180 7.07 9.37 -6.39
C ALA A 180 6.45 10.11 -7.59
N ALA A 181 6.97 11.29 -7.98
CA ALA A 181 6.58 11.97 -9.22
C ALA A 181 6.81 11.08 -10.46
N LEU A 182 7.83 10.21 -10.41
CA LEU A 182 8.21 9.25 -11.44
C LEU A 182 7.75 7.81 -11.11
N GLN A 183 6.77 7.66 -10.21
CA GLN A 183 6.22 6.35 -9.89
C GLN A 183 4.71 6.33 -9.72
N ARG A 184 4.08 7.17 -8.90
CA ARG A 184 2.62 7.17 -8.74
C ARG A 184 2.15 8.46 -8.10
N GLU A 185 1.37 9.23 -8.83
CA GLU A 185 0.76 10.50 -8.46
C GLU A 185 -0.15 10.43 -7.23
N LEU A 186 -0.73 9.26 -6.95
CA LEU A 186 -1.54 9.07 -5.75
C LEU A 186 -0.72 9.25 -4.46
N ILE A 187 0.57 8.93 -4.47
CA ILE A 187 1.44 9.06 -3.29
C ILE A 187 1.53 10.54 -2.84
N PRO A 188 1.98 11.50 -3.67
CA PRO A 188 2.02 12.90 -3.25
C PRO A 188 0.64 13.46 -2.90
N ILE A 189 -0.44 13.08 -3.59
CA ILE A 189 -1.80 13.50 -3.25
C ILE A 189 -2.17 13.08 -1.82
N LEU A 190 -1.92 11.82 -1.45
CA LEU A 190 -2.18 11.33 -0.09
C LEU A 190 -1.35 12.10 0.95
N PHE A 191 -0.10 12.43 0.66
CA PHE A 191 0.74 13.19 1.59
C PHE A 191 0.30 14.65 1.73
N VAL A 192 -0.15 15.31 0.65
CA VAL A 192 -0.75 16.65 0.76
C VAL A 192 -1.91 16.62 1.75
N ALA A 193 -2.84 15.67 1.59
CA ALA A 193 -4.02 15.57 2.44
C ALA A 193 -3.67 15.21 3.90
N LEU A 194 -2.83 14.18 4.11
CA LEU A 194 -2.42 13.74 5.45
C LEU A 194 -1.72 14.87 6.22
N VAL A 195 -0.75 15.55 5.58
CA VAL A 195 0.02 16.62 6.22
C VAL A 195 -0.82 17.87 6.43
N PHE A 196 -1.73 18.19 5.51
CA PHE A 196 -2.66 19.31 5.67
C PHE A 196 -3.57 19.13 6.89
N VAL A 197 -4.15 17.93 7.04
CA VAL A 197 -4.95 17.60 8.23
C VAL A 197 -4.09 17.63 9.51
N ASP A 198 -2.84 17.16 9.46
CA ASP A 198 -1.89 17.29 10.56
C ASP A 198 -1.53 18.74 10.90
N LEU A 199 -1.53 19.66 9.94
CA LEU A 199 -1.33 21.09 10.19
C LEU A 199 -2.52 21.69 10.94
N ILE A 200 -3.74 21.41 10.49
CA ILE A 200 -4.98 21.91 11.11
C ILE A 200 -5.17 21.37 12.52
N THR A 201 -4.94 20.07 12.72
CA THR A 201 -5.23 19.40 14.00
C THR A 201 -4.12 19.53 15.04
N GLY A 202 -3.06 20.31 14.76
CA GLY A 202 -1.92 20.43 15.68
C GLY A 202 -1.19 19.11 15.87
N GLY A 203 -1.00 18.34 14.80
CA GLY A 203 -0.44 16.99 14.80
C GLY A 203 0.91 16.85 15.50
N GLN A 204 1.32 15.60 15.75
CA GLN A 204 2.42 15.24 16.64
C GLN A 204 3.81 15.78 16.24
N HIS A 205 3.98 16.27 15.02
CA HIS A 205 5.27 16.67 14.47
C HIS A 205 5.54 18.18 14.57
N LYS A 206 6.82 18.55 14.67
CA LYS A 206 7.28 19.94 14.58
C LYS A 206 6.76 20.58 13.30
N GLN A 207 6.32 21.84 13.37
CA GLN A 207 5.74 22.57 12.24
C GLN A 207 6.68 22.57 11.02
N LYS A 208 7.99 22.77 11.23
CA LYS A 208 9.00 22.71 10.15
C LYS A 208 9.01 21.38 9.40
N SER A 209 8.88 20.25 10.12
CA SER A 209 8.83 18.92 9.51
C SER A 209 7.58 18.71 8.67
N ARG A 210 6.42 19.23 9.13
CA ARG A 210 5.16 19.20 8.38
C ARG A 210 5.27 20.04 7.10
N LEU A 211 5.78 21.26 7.20
CA LEU A 211 5.95 22.15 6.06
C LEU A 211 6.90 21.57 5.00
N LEU A 212 8.01 20.93 5.42
CA LEU A 212 8.93 20.27 4.50
C LEU A 212 8.23 19.18 3.69
N VAL A 213 7.52 18.26 4.36
CA VAL A 213 6.84 17.15 3.68
C VAL A 213 5.70 17.65 2.80
N LEU A 214 4.95 18.68 3.23
CA LEU A 214 3.92 19.31 2.41
C LEU A 214 4.52 19.94 1.15
N ALA A 215 5.60 20.72 1.29
CA ALA A 215 6.27 21.36 0.17
C ALA A 215 6.80 20.31 -0.83
N SER A 216 7.40 19.22 -0.35
CA SER A 216 7.86 18.11 -1.19
C SER A 216 6.71 17.38 -1.89
N ALA A 217 5.58 17.16 -1.20
CA ALA A 217 4.40 16.53 -1.80
C ALA A 217 3.78 17.41 -2.89
N THR A 218 3.63 18.71 -2.63
CA THR A 218 3.16 19.68 -3.63
C THR A 218 4.12 19.76 -4.81
N LEU A 219 5.43 19.86 -4.58
CA LEU A 219 6.43 19.92 -5.65
C LEU A 219 6.42 18.64 -6.50
N SER A 220 6.34 17.46 -5.86
CA SER A 220 6.23 16.17 -6.54
C SER A 220 4.96 16.09 -7.40
N LEU A 221 3.82 16.54 -6.88
CA LEU A 221 2.56 16.59 -7.62
C LEU A 221 2.64 17.55 -8.80
N CYS A 222 3.18 18.75 -8.61
CA CYS A 222 3.38 19.73 -9.68
C CYS A 222 4.32 19.19 -10.76
N ALA A 223 5.43 18.55 -10.38
CA ALA A 223 6.35 17.91 -11.31
C ALA A 223 5.66 16.80 -12.11
N HIS A 224 4.88 15.93 -11.45
CA HIS A 224 4.12 14.89 -12.12
C HIS A 224 3.11 15.46 -13.12
N ILE A 225 2.34 16.49 -12.72
CA ILE A 225 1.37 17.14 -13.60
C ILE A 225 2.07 17.81 -14.78
N ALA A 226 3.18 18.52 -14.55
CA ALA A 226 3.95 19.17 -15.61
C ALA A 226 4.49 18.15 -16.61
N LEU A 227 5.05 17.04 -16.13
CA LEU A 227 5.50 15.93 -16.99
C LEU A 227 4.33 15.36 -17.78
N ARG A 228 3.20 15.10 -17.12
CA ARG A 228 2.01 14.56 -17.77
C ARG A 228 1.50 15.49 -18.88
N LEU A 229 1.43 16.80 -18.63
CA LEU A 229 1.02 17.79 -19.63
C LEU A 229 2.01 17.87 -20.80
N SER A 230 3.32 17.74 -20.54
CA SER A 230 4.33 17.78 -21.60
C SER A 230 4.38 16.52 -22.47
N LEU A 231 3.91 15.39 -21.95
CA LEU A 231 3.97 14.08 -22.60
C LEU A 231 2.61 13.60 -23.13
N SER A 232 1.51 14.25 -22.75
CA SER A 232 0.18 13.84 -23.19
C SER A 232 -0.01 14.17 -24.67
N ASN A 233 -0.13 13.12 -25.49
CA ASN A 233 -0.80 13.22 -26.78
C ASN A 233 -2.32 13.38 -26.53
N ASP A 234 -3.04 14.07 -27.44
CA ASP A 234 -4.43 14.53 -27.26
C ASP A 234 -5.46 13.48 -26.79
N GLN A 235 -5.16 12.17 -26.92
CA GLN A 235 -6.06 11.08 -26.53
C GLN A 235 -6.47 11.07 -25.05
N TYR A 236 -5.58 11.43 -24.11
CA TYR A 236 -5.87 11.40 -22.67
C TYR A 236 -5.92 12.77 -22.00
N GLY A 237 -5.79 13.86 -22.79
CA GLY A 237 -5.86 15.24 -22.27
C GLY A 237 -7.18 15.56 -21.57
N HIS A 238 -8.27 14.89 -21.97
CA HIS A 238 -9.58 15.03 -21.33
C HIS A 238 -9.54 14.66 -19.85
N GLN A 239 -8.71 13.72 -19.41
CA GLN A 239 -8.60 13.31 -17.99
C GLN A 239 -8.01 14.39 -17.08
N LEU A 240 -7.42 15.44 -17.65
CA LEU A 240 -6.91 16.60 -16.91
C LEU A 240 -7.85 17.81 -16.97
N SER A 241 -8.93 17.73 -17.76
CA SER A 241 -9.89 18.83 -17.86
C SER A 241 -10.75 18.92 -16.60
N PRO A 242 -11.01 20.12 -16.07
CA PRO A 242 -11.97 20.28 -14.97
C PRO A 242 -13.37 19.80 -15.32
N GLN A 243 -13.74 19.86 -16.61
CA GLN A 243 -15.04 19.40 -17.07
C GLN A 243 -15.19 17.88 -16.95
N SER A 244 -14.19 17.09 -17.35
CA SER A 244 -14.26 15.64 -17.20
C SER A 244 -14.33 15.20 -15.74
N LEU A 245 -13.69 15.95 -14.83
CA LEU A 245 -13.82 15.74 -13.39
C LEU A 245 -15.26 15.97 -12.93
N ILE A 246 -15.88 17.08 -13.37
CA ILE A 246 -17.28 17.39 -13.06
C ILE A 246 -18.19 16.31 -13.63
N ASP A 247 -17.97 15.90 -14.89
CA ASP A 247 -18.76 14.89 -15.57
C ASP A 247 -18.62 13.51 -14.90
N ALA A 248 -17.41 13.14 -14.48
CA ALA A 248 -17.15 11.90 -13.74
C ALA A 248 -17.84 11.89 -12.37
N LEU A 249 -17.82 13.03 -11.66
CA LEU A 249 -18.51 13.17 -10.38
C LEU A 249 -20.04 13.19 -10.54
N ALA A 250 -20.56 13.88 -11.57
CA ALA A 250 -21.98 13.99 -11.84
C ALA A 250 -22.59 12.68 -12.38
N GLY A 251 -21.82 11.93 -13.17
CA GLY A 251 -22.21 10.64 -13.74
C GLY A 251 -22.05 9.45 -12.79
N PHE A 252 -21.47 9.66 -11.60
CA PHE A 252 -21.22 8.59 -10.66
C PHE A 252 -22.51 8.06 -10.02
N SER A 253 -22.82 6.77 -10.24
CA SER A 253 -23.96 6.10 -9.64
C SER A 253 -23.50 5.03 -8.64
N PHE A 254 -23.79 5.25 -7.35
CA PHE A 254 -23.51 4.31 -6.26
C PHE A 254 -24.25 2.97 -6.38
N GLY A 255 -25.17 2.81 -7.35
CA GLY A 255 -26.03 1.63 -7.52
C GLY A 255 -25.43 0.51 -8.36
N ASN A 256 -24.25 0.67 -8.97
CA ASN A 256 -23.66 -0.42 -9.75
C ASN A 256 -23.21 -1.56 -8.81
N ARG A 257 -23.87 -2.72 -8.93
CA ARG A 257 -23.54 -3.92 -8.16
C ARG A 257 -22.06 -4.27 -8.27
N GLU A 258 -21.48 -4.19 -9.46
CA GLU A 258 -20.07 -4.52 -9.69
C GLU A 258 -19.13 -3.60 -8.91
N PHE A 259 -19.45 -2.31 -8.86
CA PHE A 259 -18.71 -1.32 -8.09
C PHE A 259 -18.71 -1.68 -6.60
N ILE A 260 -19.88 -1.98 -6.03
CA ILE A 260 -20.02 -2.35 -4.62
C ILE A 260 -19.23 -3.62 -4.33
N PHE A 261 -19.36 -4.65 -5.17
CA PHE A 261 -18.63 -5.90 -4.97
C PHE A 261 -17.12 -5.72 -5.08
N GLN A 262 -16.61 -5.00 -6.09
CA GLN A 262 -15.17 -4.79 -6.23
C GLN A 262 -14.60 -3.93 -5.10
N VAL A 263 -15.25 -2.81 -4.75
CA VAL A 263 -14.78 -1.95 -3.65
C VAL A 263 -14.88 -2.69 -2.31
N PHE A 264 -15.97 -3.39 -2.02
CA PHE A 264 -16.15 -4.07 -0.73
C PHE A 264 -15.24 -5.30 -0.59
N LEU A 265 -15.17 -6.18 -1.59
CA LEU A 265 -14.35 -7.39 -1.53
C LEU A 265 -12.85 -7.06 -1.46
N THR A 266 -12.42 -5.98 -2.12
CA THR A 266 -11.04 -5.49 -2.02
C THR A 266 -10.70 -4.94 -0.64
N GLN A 267 -11.69 -4.69 0.23
CA GLN A 267 -11.50 -4.22 1.61
C GLN A 267 -11.47 -5.34 2.65
N ASN A 268 -11.16 -6.57 2.28
CA ASN A 268 -11.13 -7.70 3.21
C ASN A 268 -10.23 -7.47 4.44
N LEU A 269 -9.12 -6.74 4.32
CA LEU A 269 -8.30 -6.36 5.48
C LEU A 269 -9.03 -5.39 6.43
N ALA A 270 -9.81 -4.44 5.90
CA ALA A 270 -10.62 -3.56 6.73
C ALA A 270 -11.74 -4.33 7.44
N ILE A 271 -12.33 -5.33 6.76
CA ILE A 271 -13.30 -6.25 7.36
C ILE A 271 -12.66 -7.03 8.51
N ILE A 272 -11.44 -7.56 8.34
CA ILE A 272 -10.69 -8.24 9.41
C ILE A 272 -10.46 -7.30 10.60
N VAL A 273 -10.07 -6.04 10.36
CA VAL A 273 -9.90 -5.03 11.43
C VAL A 273 -11.22 -4.77 12.16
N LEU A 274 -12.33 -4.63 11.43
CA LEU A 274 -13.65 -4.43 12.02
C LEU A 274 -14.07 -5.63 12.86
N LEU A 275 -13.91 -6.85 12.33
CA LEU A 275 -14.23 -8.08 13.06
C LEU A 275 -13.39 -8.21 14.33
N ALA A 276 -12.08 -7.96 14.26
CA ALA A 276 -11.20 -7.97 15.42
C ALA A 276 -11.64 -6.93 16.48
N THR A 277 -12.08 -5.75 16.05
CA THR A 277 -12.64 -4.70 16.92
C THR A 277 -13.92 -5.19 17.60
N VAL A 278 -14.87 -5.75 16.85
CA VAL A 278 -16.14 -6.26 17.37
C VAL A 278 -15.90 -7.40 18.35
N MET A 279 -15.06 -8.38 18.00
CA MET A 279 -14.68 -9.47 18.88
C MET A 279 -14.11 -8.95 20.20
N PHE A 280 -13.27 -7.90 20.14
CA PHE A 280 -12.65 -7.32 21.33
C PHE A 280 -13.69 -6.65 22.21
N MET A 281 -14.60 -5.87 21.62
CA MET A 281 -15.69 -5.24 22.34
C MET A 281 -16.64 -6.25 22.99
N VAL A 282 -16.97 -7.34 22.30
CA VAL A 282 -17.83 -8.40 22.85
C VAL A 282 -17.15 -9.10 24.02
N ALA A 283 -15.88 -9.48 23.86
CA ALA A 283 -15.13 -10.22 24.88
C ALA A 283 -14.79 -9.38 26.11
N THR A 284 -14.49 -8.08 25.93
CA THR A 284 -13.97 -7.22 27.00
C THR A 284 -14.95 -6.15 27.49
N ARG A 285 -16.10 -5.98 26.80
CA ARG A 285 -17.10 -4.91 27.04
C ARG A 285 -16.54 -3.49 26.95
N ARG A 286 -15.39 -3.30 26.28
CA ARG A 286 -14.75 -2.00 26.05
C ARG A 286 -14.21 -1.89 24.63
N ALA A 287 -14.14 -0.66 24.10
CA ALA A 287 -13.51 -0.39 22.81
C ALA A 287 -11.98 -0.58 22.89
N PRO A 288 -11.33 -1.10 21.82
CA PRO A 288 -9.88 -1.21 21.80
C PRO A 288 -9.24 0.18 21.75
N ARG A 289 -8.09 0.31 22.40
CA ARG A 289 -7.26 1.52 22.42
C ARG A 289 -6.49 1.62 21.10
N VAL A 290 -7.12 2.24 20.13
CA VAL A 290 -6.49 2.66 18.88
C VAL A 290 -6.19 4.15 18.96
N ASP A 291 -4.96 4.53 18.63
CA ASP A 291 -4.58 5.94 18.64
C ASP A 291 -5.44 6.73 17.64
N ARG A 292 -5.97 7.89 18.08
CA ARG A 292 -6.85 8.73 17.25
C ARG A 292 -6.23 9.13 15.91
N TRP A 293 -4.91 9.30 15.87
CA TRP A 293 -4.19 9.67 14.65
C TRP A 293 -4.25 8.54 13.60
N LEU A 294 -4.25 7.26 13.99
CA LEU A 294 -4.37 6.14 13.06
C LEU A 294 -5.75 6.11 12.40
N THR A 295 -6.81 6.28 13.19
CA THR A 295 -8.19 6.34 12.67
C THR A 295 -8.35 7.52 11.71
N ARG A 296 -7.82 8.69 12.08
CA ARG A 296 -7.81 9.87 11.21
C ARG A 296 -7.05 9.62 9.91
N ASP A 297 -5.84 9.06 9.99
CA ASP A 297 -5.03 8.74 8.81
C ASP A 297 -5.74 7.77 7.88
N LEU A 298 -6.41 6.75 8.43
CA LEU A 298 -7.22 5.82 7.66
C LEU A 298 -8.37 6.55 6.96
N CYS A 299 -9.14 7.38 7.67
CA CYS A 299 -10.26 8.13 7.10
C CYS A 299 -9.79 9.09 5.98
N VAL A 300 -8.67 9.80 6.19
CA VAL A 300 -8.10 10.69 5.18
C VAL A 300 -7.63 9.90 3.96
N THR A 301 -6.85 8.83 4.17
CA THR A 301 -6.33 7.99 3.07
C THR A 301 -7.49 7.38 2.27
N PHE A 302 -8.47 6.79 2.95
CA PHE A 302 -9.64 6.19 2.33
C PHE A 302 -10.48 7.23 1.57
N GLY A 303 -10.79 8.36 2.20
CA GLY A 303 -11.59 9.42 1.59
C GLY A 303 -10.94 10.03 0.36
N VAL A 304 -9.63 10.27 0.41
CA VAL A 304 -8.85 10.78 -0.73
C VAL A 304 -8.82 9.76 -1.86
N ILE A 305 -8.58 8.47 -1.56
CA ILE A 305 -8.58 7.42 -2.59
C ILE A 305 -9.95 7.30 -3.26
N LEU A 306 -11.03 7.32 -2.48
CA LEU A 306 -12.38 7.26 -3.03
C LEU A 306 -12.66 8.47 -3.92
N PHE A 307 -12.32 9.68 -3.46
CA PHE A 307 -12.48 10.90 -4.23
C PHE A 307 -11.67 10.88 -5.52
N VAL A 308 -10.36 10.60 -5.45
CA VAL A 308 -9.47 10.54 -6.61
C VAL A 308 -9.87 9.42 -7.56
N GLY A 309 -10.29 8.27 -7.05
CA GLY A 309 -10.73 7.13 -7.85
C GLY A 309 -12.00 7.43 -8.65
N ILE A 310 -12.98 8.11 -8.03
CA ILE A 310 -14.20 8.56 -8.72
C ILE A 310 -13.85 9.65 -9.74
N ALA A 311 -13.05 10.64 -9.31
CA ALA A 311 -12.59 11.75 -10.13
C ALA A 311 -11.85 11.31 -11.41
N ALA A 312 -11.01 10.29 -11.30
CA ALA A 312 -10.26 9.74 -12.42
C ALA A 312 -11.06 8.72 -13.25
N ALA A 313 -12.37 8.59 -13.00
CA ALA A 313 -13.26 7.64 -13.66
C ALA A 313 -12.70 6.21 -13.69
N VAL A 314 -11.99 5.81 -12.64
CA VAL A 314 -11.36 4.48 -12.51
C VAL A 314 -12.43 3.37 -12.45
N GLY A 315 -13.69 3.75 -12.27
CA GLY A 315 -14.84 2.86 -12.30
C GLY A 315 -14.76 1.83 -11.18
N ASN A 316 -14.94 0.56 -11.52
CA ASN A 316 -14.94 -0.52 -10.53
C ASN A 316 -13.52 -0.78 -9.95
N ASN A 317 -12.46 -0.32 -10.63
CA ASN A 317 -11.07 -0.53 -10.21
C ASN A 317 -10.62 0.33 -9.02
N ILE A 318 -11.48 1.15 -8.39
CA ILE A 318 -11.11 1.93 -7.18
C ILE A 318 -10.57 1.01 -6.07
N GLY A 319 -11.09 -0.22 -5.97
CA GLY A 319 -10.59 -1.22 -5.03
C GLY A 319 -9.08 -1.49 -5.10
N ARG A 320 -8.50 -1.37 -6.30
CA ARG A 320 -7.05 -1.45 -6.53
C ARG A 320 -6.29 -0.37 -5.77
N LEU A 321 -6.81 0.86 -5.76
CA LEU A 321 -6.17 2.00 -5.10
C LEU A 321 -6.26 1.91 -3.58
N LEU A 322 -7.28 1.23 -3.05
CA LEU A 322 -7.44 1.04 -1.60
C LEU A 322 -6.33 0.16 -0.97
N ILE A 323 -5.44 -0.43 -1.78
CA ILE A 323 -4.20 -1.05 -1.31
C ILE A 323 -3.39 -0.10 -0.41
N PHE A 324 -3.45 1.21 -0.64
CA PHE A 324 -2.75 2.23 0.16
C PHE A 324 -3.30 2.39 1.59
N CYS A 325 -4.49 1.86 1.89
CA CYS A 325 -4.99 1.80 3.28
C CYS A 325 -4.33 0.67 4.09
N SER A 326 -3.73 -0.33 3.43
CA SER A 326 -3.19 -1.54 4.07
C SER A 326 -2.16 -1.27 5.18
N PRO A 327 -1.20 -0.33 5.02
CA PRO A 327 -0.24 -0.04 6.08
C PRO A 327 -0.91 0.48 7.36
N VAL A 328 -1.87 1.40 7.24
CA VAL A 328 -2.59 1.97 8.39
C VAL A 328 -3.47 0.91 9.05
N LEU A 329 -4.22 0.14 8.25
CA LEU A 329 -5.05 -0.98 8.75
C LEU A 329 -4.22 -2.02 9.50
N THR A 330 -3.01 -2.33 9.01
CA THR A 330 -2.09 -3.26 9.66
C THR A 330 -1.63 -2.74 11.03
N ILE A 331 -1.37 -1.44 11.17
CA ILE A 331 -0.98 -0.84 12.46
C ILE A 331 -2.17 -0.81 13.44
N ILE A 332 -3.38 -0.55 12.94
CA ILE A 332 -4.61 -0.62 13.76
C ILE A 332 -4.82 -2.06 14.26
N LEU A 333 -4.74 -3.06 13.37
CA LEU A 333 -4.87 -4.47 13.73
C LEU A 333 -3.84 -4.88 14.78
N ALA A 334 -2.59 -4.45 14.60
CA ALA A 334 -1.52 -4.71 15.57
C ALA A 334 -1.80 -4.04 16.94
N SER A 335 -2.48 -2.90 16.97
CA SER A 335 -2.88 -2.24 18.21
C SER A 335 -3.96 -3.02 18.96
N ILE A 336 -4.97 -3.51 18.23
CA ILE A 336 -6.03 -4.37 18.79
C ILE A 336 -5.44 -5.69 19.30
N ALA A 337 -4.61 -6.37 18.50
CA ALA A 337 -4.00 -7.65 18.85
C ALA A 337 -3.11 -7.54 20.11
N ARG A 338 -2.38 -6.43 20.27
CA ARG A 338 -1.60 -6.17 21.48
C ARG A 338 -2.47 -6.06 22.71
N GLU A 339 -3.54 -5.30 22.63
CA GLU A 339 -4.45 -5.14 23.77
C GLU A 339 -5.14 -6.47 24.11
N TRP A 340 -5.40 -7.31 23.11
CA TRP A 340 -5.87 -8.66 23.35
C TRP A 340 -4.85 -9.48 24.17
N SER A 341 -3.57 -9.42 23.80
CA SER A 341 -2.51 -10.14 24.50
C SER A 341 -2.37 -9.69 25.97
N SER A 342 -2.58 -8.40 26.27
CA SER A 342 -2.51 -7.90 27.64
C SER A 342 -3.70 -8.33 28.49
N VAL A 343 -4.88 -8.46 27.89
CA VAL A 343 -6.07 -9.00 28.57
C VAL A 343 -5.87 -10.48 28.93
N LEU A 344 -5.30 -11.28 28.03
CA LEU A 344 -5.07 -12.71 28.28
C LEU A 344 -3.97 -13.01 29.29
N THR A 345 -2.99 -12.11 29.41
CA THR A 345 -1.85 -12.25 30.33
C THR A 345 -2.07 -11.59 31.69
N ALA A 346 -3.15 -10.82 31.86
CA ALA A 346 -3.52 -10.29 33.16
C ALA A 346 -3.78 -11.45 34.14
N PRO A 347 -3.14 -11.47 35.32
CA PRO A 347 -3.37 -12.52 36.29
C PRO A 347 -4.86 -12.54 36.62
N ILE A 348 -5.52 -13.68 36.37
CA ILE A 348 -6.88 -13.92 36.81
C ILE A 348 -6.83 -13.69 38.33
N HIS A 349 -7.43 -12.60 38.81
CA HIS A 349 -7.67 -12.43 40.23
C HIS A 349 -8.53 -13.62 40.63
N ARG A 350 -7.88 -14.67 41.17
CA ARG A 350 -8.56 -15.76 41.83
C ARG A 350 -9.33 -15.10 42.95
N VAL A 351 -10.65 -15.03 42.80
CA VAL A 351 -11.55 -14.71 43.90
C VAL A 351 -11.12 -15.65 45.03
N PRO A 352 -10.68 -15.13 46.20
CA PRO A 352 -10.32 -15.98 47.31
C PRO A 352 -11.49 -16.94 47.55
N PRO A 353 -11.25 -18.25 47.73
CA PRO A 353 -12.34 -19.16 48.08
C PRO A 353 -13.08 -18.55 49.26
N ALA A 354 -14.40 -18.40 49.12
CA ALA A 354 -15.24 -17.81 50.15
C ALA A 354 -14.86 -18.44 51.48
N SER A 355 -14.43 -17.63 52.44
CA SER A 355 -14.13 -18.09 53.79
C SER A 355 -15.34 -18.87 54.27
N GLY A 356 -15.16 -20.19 54.44
CA GLY A 356 -16.20 -21.07 54.94
C GLY A 356 -16.74 -20.52 56.27
N PRO A 357 -18.03 -20.77 56.58
CA PRO A 357 -18.64 -20.26 57.81
C PRO A 357 -17.80 -20.68 59.03
N PRO A 358 -17.61 -19.78 60.00
CA PRO A 358 -16.87 -20.10 61.22
C PRO A 358 -17.54 -21.27 61.94
N ALA A 359 -16.72 -22.25 62.32
CA ALA A 359 -17.12 -23.44 63.08
C ALA A 359 -17.39 -23.12 64.54
#